data_AF-A0A7S3EXR7-F1
#
_entry.id   AF-A0A7S3EXR7-F1
#
_cell.length_a   1.000
_cell.length_b   1.000
_cell.length_c   1.000
_cell.angle_alpha   90.00
_cell.angle_beta   90.00
_cell.angle_gamma   90.00
#
_symmetry.space_group_name_H-M   'P 1'
#
loop_
_entity.id
_entity.type
_entity.pdbx_description
1 polymer ?
#
loop_
_entity_poly.entity_id
_entity_poly.type
_entity_poly.pdbx_seq_one_letter_code
_entity_poly.pdbx_strand_id
1 'polypeptide(L)'
;AEQVLHDQVRQTELVALATFESDKVMRQLAPEGQLSVTIDPVDASSILDTNFAVGTIFGVWNSSDLVNVTGRQLLASGTCTYGPRTVLTVALNDRPATTQLVLVDGKWLVSNVFETMRRARGP
;
A
#
# COMPACT_ATOMS: atom_id res chain seq x y z
N ALA A 1 7.94 4.68 -11.36
CA ALA A 1 7.06 4.52 -10.19
C ALA A 1 7.86 4.18 -8.94
N GLU A 2 8.64 3.09 -8.95
CA GLU A 2 9.42 2.64 -7.79
C GLU A 2 10.29 3.74 -7.16
N GLN A 3 11.13 4.43 -7.94
CA GLN A 3 11.99 5.51 -7.45
C GLN A 3 11.20 6.60 -6.71
N VAL A 4 10.05 7.01 -7.27
CA VAL A 4 9.18 8.02 -6.64
C VAL A 4 8.66 7.52 -5.31
N LEU A 5 8.19 6.27 -5.24
CA LEU A 5 7.68 5.67 -4.01
C LEU A 5 8.79 5.50 -2.96
N HIS A 6 9.97 5.06 -3.37
CA HIS A 6 11.15 4.98 -2.51
C HIS A 6 11.47 6.34 -1.88
N ASP A 7 11.54 7.40 -2.70
CA ASP A 7 11.90 8.73 -2.23
C ASP A 7 10.84 9.31 -1.30
N GLN A 8 9.56 9.11 -1.61
CA GLN A 8 8.44 9.53 -0.75
C GLN A 8 8.43 8.77 0.59
N VAL A 9 8.61 7.45 0.57
CA VAL A 9 8.64 6.64 1.79
C VAL A 9 9.84 7.03 2.66
N ARG A 10 11.02 7.18 2.06
CA ARG A 10 12.24 7.59 2.75
C ARG A 10 12.06 8.96 3.44
N GLN A 11 11.40 9.91 2.80
CA GLN A 11 11.14 11.25 3.35
C GLN A 11 10.24 11.25 4.59
N THR A 12 9.46 10.18 4.83
CA THR A 12 8.61 10.11 6.03
C THR A 12 9.40 9.90 7.32
N GLU A 13 10.58 9.28 7.24
CA GLU A 13 11.38 8.80 8.38
C GLU A 13 10.66 7.79 9.31
N LEU A 14 9.41 7.42 9.00
CA LEU A 14 8.60 6.49 9.80
C LEU A 14 8.90 5.02 9.45
N VAL A 15 9.41 4.77 8.25
CA VAL A 15 9.60 3.43 7.69
C VAL A 15 11.03 2.97 7.88
N ALA A 16 11.21 1.93 8.70
CA ALA A 16 12.49 1.27 8.92
C ALA A 16 12.94 0.48 7.69
N LEU A 17 12.04 -0.38 7.20
CA LEU A 17 12.29 -1.27 6.08
C LEU A 17 11.23 -1.11 4.99
N ALA A 18 11.68 -1.10 3.74
CA ALA A 18 10.82 -1.21 2.58
C ALA A 18 11.27 -2.36 1.69
N THR A 19 10.32 -3.04 1.06
CA THR A 19 10.60 -3.96 -0.03
C THR A 19 9.69 -3.64 -1.20
N PHE A 20 10.27 -3.62 -2.39
CA PHE A 20 9.58 -3.46 -3.66
C PHE A 20 9.50 -4.81 -4.38
N GLU A 21 8.58 -4.95 -5.35
CA GLU A 21 8.41 -6.17 -6.14
C GLU A 21 9.73 -6.68 -6.75
N SER A 22 10.59 -5.75 -7.20
CA SER A 22 11.88 -6.04 -7.85
C SER A 22 13.00 -6.43 -6.88
N ASP A 23 12.80 -6.26 -5.57
CA ASP A 23 13.85 -6.42 -4.57
C ASP A 23 14.15 -7.90 -4.29
N LYS A 24 15.45 -8.20 -4.18
CA LYS A 24 15.94 -9.49 -3.67
C LYS A 24 16.19 -9.46 -2.16
N VAL A 25 16.30 -8.26 -1.59
CA VAL A 25 16.62 -8.00 -0.18
C VAL A 25 15.88 -6.73 0.24
N MET A 26 15.39 -6.70 1.48
CA MET A 26 14.72 -5.53 2.06
C MET A 26 15.68 -4.35 2.15
N ARG A 27 15.20 -3.15 1.85
CA ARG A 27 15.95 -1.90 1.91
C ARG A 27 15.76 -1.24 3.28
N GLN A 28 16.85 -0.90 3.95
CA GLN A 28 16.80 -0.07 5.16
C GLN A 28 16.70 1.41 4.78
N LEU A 29 15.63 2.08 5.22
CA LEU A 29 15.35 3.48 4.86
C LEU A 29 15.63 4.45 6.01
N ALA A 30 15.07 4.20 7.19
CA ALA A 30 15.26 5.03 8.38
C ALA A 30 15.54 4.16 9.62
N PRO A 31 16.74 4.21 10.23
CA PRO A 31 17.08 3.34 11.36
C PRO A 31 16.13 3.42 12.57
N GLU A 32 15.58 4.61 12.84
CA GLU A 32 14.65 4.87 13.95
C GLU A 32 13.17 4.71 13.56
N GLY A 33 12.90 4.31 12.30
CA GLY A 33 11.55 4.02 11.83
C GLY A 33 10.92 2.88 12.62
N GLN A 34 9.59 2.91 12.74
CA GLN A 34 8.82 1.88 13.47
C GLN A 34 7.93 1.04 12.55
N LEU A 35 7.82 1.44 11.29
CA LEU A 35 7.00 0.78 10.29
C LEU A 35 7.85 0.00 9.30
N SER A 36 7.26 -1.04 8.72
CA SER A 36 7.79 -1.69 7.54
C SER A 36 6.74 -1.74 6.45
N VAL A 37 7.16 -1.59 5.20
CA VAL A 37 6.26 -1.53 4.04
C VAL A 37 6.67 -2.49 2.94
N THR A 38 5.67 -3.11 2.31
CA THR A 38 5.84 -3.88 1.07
C THR A 38 5.06 -3.17 -0.02
N ILE A 39 5.65 -2.94 -1.18
CA ILE A 39 5.05 -2.13 -2.25
C ILE A 39 5.22 -2.83 -3.59
N ASP A 40 4.12 -3.11 -4.28
CA ASP A 40 4.14 -3.31 -5.72
C ASP A 40 3.93 -1.94 -6.39
N PRO A 41 4.97 -1.36 -7.01
CA PRO A 41 4.89 -0.01 -7.55
C PRO A 41 3.93 0.12 -8.72
N VAL A 42 3.78 -0.93 -9.55
CA VAL A 42 2.91 -0.97 -10.73
C VAL A 42 2.40 -2.40 -10.94
N ASP A 43 1.36 -2.77 -10.20
CA ASP A 43 0.60 -4.00 -10.42
C ASP A 43 -0.06 -3.97 -11.80
N ALA A 44 -0.14 -5.13 -12.43
CA ALA A 44 -0.58 -5.32 -13.81
C ALA A 44 0.25 -4.53 -14.85
N SER A 45 1.55 -4.31 -14.59
CA SER A 45 2.46 -3.63 -15.53
C SER A 45 2.51 -4.25 -16.94
N SER A 46 2.22 -5.55 -17.07
CA SER A 46 2.17 -6.28 -18.35
C SER A 46 1.07 -5.80 -19.31
N ILE A 47 0.06 -5.11 -18.81
CA ILE A 47 -1.04 -4.53 -19.61
C ILE A 47 -1.03 -3.00 -19.62
N LEU A 48 0.08 -2.38 -19.21
CA LEU A 48 0.23 -0.93 -19.22
C LEU A 48 0.06 -0.36 -20.65
N ASP A 49 0.65 -1.04 -21.63
CA ASP A 49 0.66 -0.61 -23.04
C ASP A 49 -0.72 -0.72 -23.72
N THR A 50 -1.64 -1.51 -23.16
CA THR A 50 -3.01 -1.62 -23.68
C THR A 50 -3.95 -0.55 -23.11
N ASN A 51 -3.44 0.34 -22.25
CA ASN A 51 -4.18 1.41 -21.61
C ASN A 51 -5.36 0.91 -20.75
N PHE A 52 -5.23 -0.28 -20.17
CA PHE A 52 -6.11 -0.76 -19.12
C PHE A 52 -5.70 -0.22 -17.75
N ALA A 53 -6.61 -0.34 -16.78
CA ALA A 53 -6.35 0.11 -15.42
C ALA A 53 -5.21 -0.71 -14.80
N VAL A 54 -4.21 -0.01 -14.28
CA VAL A 54 -3.09 -0.55 -13.50
C VAL A 54 -3.14 0.04 -12.09
N GLY A 55 -2.25 -0.35 -11.19
CA GLY A 55 -2.27 0.24 -9.84
C GLY A 55 -0.99 0.07 -9.05
N THR A 56 -0.97 0.64 -7.85
CA THR A 56 0.05 0.38 -6.83
C THR A 56 -0.59 -0.41 -5.70
N ILE A 57 0.03 -1.49 -5.24
CA ILE A 57 -0.43 -2.26 -4.07
C ILE A 57 0.55 -2.02 -2.93
N PHE A 58 0.06 -1.85 -1.71
CA PHE A 58 0.93 -1.71 -0.54
C PHE A 58 0.36 -2.38 0.71
N GLY A 59 1.27 -2.79 1.58
CA GLY A 59 1.01 -3.26 2.94
C GLY A 59 1.94 -2.57 3.93
N VAL A 60 1.43 -2.28 5.12
CA VAL A 60 2.14 -1.60 6.21
C VAL A 60 2.02 -2.41 7.49
N TRP A 61 3.15 -2.68 8.15
CA TRP A 61 3.22 -3.39 9.43
C TRP A 61 3.78 -2.48 10.54
N ASN A 62 3.34 -2.71 11.78
CA ASN A 62 3.91 -2.10 12.98
C ASN A 62 5.13 -2.90 13.47
N SER A 63 6.17 -2.94 12.65
CA SER A 63 7.38 -3.70 12.92
C SER A 63 8.53 -3.05 12.19
N SER A 64 9.72 -3.06 12.77
CA SER A 64 10.96 -2.70 12.10
C SER A 64 11.58 -3.87 11.33
N ASP A 65 10.86 -5.00 11.22
CA ASP A 65 11.23 -6.21 10.49
C ASP A 65 10.02 -6.79 9.72
N LEU A 66 10.28 -7.42 8.57
CA LEU A 66 9.30 -8.14 7.75
C LEU A 66 9.54 -9.67 7.75
N VAL A 67 10.52 -10.17 8.51
CA VAL A 67 10.73 -11.60 8.70
C VAL A 67 9.70 -12.17 9.69
N ASN A 68 9.10 -13.32 9.35
CA ASN A 68 8.08 -14.01 10.16
C ASN A 68 6.81 -13.18 10.48
N VAL A 69 6.55 -12.12 9.73
CA VAL A 69 5.27 -11.40 9.83
C VAL A 69 4.20 -12.07 8.98
N THR A 70 2.94 -11.95 9.40
CA THR A 70 1.77 -12.47 8.68
C THR A 70 0.89 -11.33 8.19
N GLY A 71 0.04 -11.60 7.21
CA GLY A 71 -0.95 -10.62 6.75
C GLY A 71 -1.94 -10.18 7.84
N ARG A 72 -2.15 -10.99 8.90
CA ARG A 72 -3.02 -10.61 10.03
C ARG A 72 -2.43 -9.48 10.89
N GLN A 73 -1.13 -9.21 10.76
CA GLN A 73 -0.41 -8.18 11.48
C GLN A 73 -0.32 -6.85 10.69
N LEU A 74 -0.90 -6.78 9.50
CA LEU A 74 -1.02 -5.52 8.75
C LEU A 74 -1.73 -4.46 9.61
N LEU A 75 -1.12 -3.29 9.74
CA LEU A 75 -1.78 -2.08 10.25
C LEU A 75 -2.70 -1.47 9.19
N ALA A 76 -2.20 -1.42 7.96
CA ALA A 76 -2.90 -0.87 6.82
C ALA A 76 -2.50 -1.62 5.56
N SER A 77 -3.43 -1.71 4.62
CA SER A 77 -3.14 -2.21 3.28
C SER A 77 -4.09 -1.56 2.29
N GLY A 78 -3.67 -1.44 1.05
CA GLY A 78 -4.53 -0.84 0.05
C GLY A 78 -4.00 -0.93 -1.36
N THR A 79 -4.82 -0.41 -2.25
CA THR A 79 -4.48 -0.28 -3.67
C THR A 79 -4.79 1.14 -4.13
N CYS A 80 -3.92 1.69 -4.97
CA CYS A 80 -4.19 2.90 -5.73
C CYS A 80 -4.38 2.51 -7.19
N THR A 81 -5.60 2.58 -7.71
CA THR A 81 -5.91 2.21 -9.10
C THR A 81 -5.83 3.45 -9.99
N TYR A 82 -5.04 3.34 -11.06
CA TYR A 82 -4.87 4.33 -12.11
C TYR A 82 -5.70 3.91 -13.33
N GLY A 83 -7.00 4.26 -13.31
CA GLY A 83 -7.92 4.03 -14.42
C GLY A 83 -8.55 5.34 -14.90
N PRO A 84 -9.81 5.32 -15.39
CA PRO A 84 -10.55 6.54 -15.76
C PRO A 84 -10.70 7.55 -14.61
N ARG A 85 -10.60 7.06 -13.37
CA ARG A 85 -10.46 7.85 -12.14
C ARG A 85 -9.34 7.24 -11.32
N THR A 86 -8.52 8.09 -10.70
CA THR A 86 -7.54 7.64 -9.71
C THR A 86 -8.24 7.39 -8.39
N VAL A 87 -8.19 6.14 -7.91
CA VAL A 87 -8.95 5.68 -6.74
C VAL A 87 -8.02 4.98 -5.77
N LEU A 88 -8.01 5.43 -4.51
CA LEU A 88 -7.31 4.79 -3.41
C LEU A 88 -8.32 3.98 -2.58
N THR A 89 -8.12 2.68 -2.46
CA THR A 89 -8.89 1.82 -1.54
C THR A 89 -7.97 1.40 -0.41
N VAL A 90 -8.32 1.76 0.83
CA VAL A 90 -7.49 1.49 2.02
C VAL A 90 -8.29 0.81 3.11
N ALA A 91 -7.71 -0.24 3.68
CA ALA A 91 -8.19 -0.91 4.88
C ALA A 91 -7.23 -0.61 6.03
N LEU A 92 -7.77 -0.29 7.20
CA LEU A 92 -7.03 -0.04 8.44
C LEU A 92 -7.46 -1.07 9.49
N ASN A 93 -6.51 -1.65 10.22
CA ASN A 93 -6.78 -2.76 11.15
C ASN A 93 -7.67 -2.34 12.35
N ASP A 94 -7.63 -1.06 12.73
CA ASP A 94 -8.43 -0.46 13.81
C ASP A 94 -9.79 0.06 13.33
N ARG A 95 -10.11 -0.07 12.04
CA ARG A 95 -11.38 0.35 11.45
C ARG A 95 -12.15 -0.86 10.89
N PRO A 96 -13.47 -0.94 11.14
CA PRO A 96 -14.27 -2.07 10.64
C PRO A 96 -14.54 -2.00 9.14
N ALA A 97 -14.39 -0.82 8.53
CA ALA A 97 -14.74 -0.57 7.14
C ALA A 97 -13.51 -0.23 6.28
N THR A 98 -13.54 -0.68 5.02
CA THR A 98 -12.59 -0.24 4.00
C THR A 98 -13.09 1.04 3.37
N THR A 99 -12.20 2.03 3.25
CA THR A 99 -12.55 3.34 2.67
C THR A 99 -12.02 3.42 1.25
N GLN A 100 -12.85 3.89 0.33
CA GLN A 100 -12.46 4.25 -1.01
C GLN A 100 -12.45 5.77 -1.13
N LEU A 101 -11.37 6.30 -1.70
CA LEU A 101 -11.19 7.70 -1.99
C LEU A 101 -10.95 7.88 -3.49
N VAL A 102 -11.54 8.91 -4.06
CA VAL A 102 -11.29 9.34 -5.45
C VAL A 102 -10.51 10.64 -5.43
N LEU A 103 -9.51 10.75 -6.31
CA LEU A 103 -8.75 11.98 -6.50
C LEU A 103 -9.54 12.94 -7.40
N VAL A 104 -9.87 14.12 -6.88
CA VAL A 104 -10.57 15.21 -7.60
C VAL A 104 -9.85 16.51 -7.30
N ASP A 105 -9.40 17.22 -8.33
CA ASP A 105 -8.70 18.51 -8.22
C ASP A 105 -7.56 18.51 -7.19
N GLY A 106 -6.75 17.44 -7.19
CA GLY A 106 -5.62 17.26 -6.27
C GLY A 106 -5.99 16.89 -4.84
N LYS A 107 -7.28 16.59 -4.56
CA LYS A 107 -7.77 16.22 -3.23
C LYS A 107 -8.40 14.83 -3.24
N TRP A 108 -8.14 14.07 -2.20
CA TRP A 108 -8.80 12.79 -1.98
C TRP A 108 -10.16 13.01 -1.32
N LEU A 109 -11.23 12.61 -2.00
CA LEU A 109 -12.60 12.65 -1.49
C LEU A 109 -13.08 11.24 -1.24
N VAL A 110 -13.72 10.99 -0.10
CA VAL A 110 -14.34 9.69 0.19
C VAL A 110 -15.45 9.44 -0.84
N SER A 111 -15.30 8.40 -1.65
CA SER A 111 -16.31 8.00 -2.64
C SER A 111 -17.21 6.89 -2.12
N ASN A 112 -16.66 5.96 -1.33
CA ASN A 112 -17.40 4.83 -0.76
C ASN A 112 -16.80 4.38 0.58
N VAL A 113 -17.63 3.74 1.40
CA VAL A 113 -17.23 3.04 2.62
C VAL A 113 -17.84 1.64 2.58
N PHE A 114 -17.01 0.61 2.68
CA PHE A 114 -17.43 -0.79 2.63
C PHE A 114 -17.41 -1.38 4.04
N GLU A 115 -18.58 -1.46 4.67
CA GLU A 115 -18.74 -1.89 6.08
C GLU A 115 -18.62 -3.41 6.29
N THR A 116 -18.90 -4.20 5.26
CA THR A 116 -18.91 -5.67 5.33
C THR A 116 -17.62 -6.27 4.81
N MET A 117 -16.52 -6.04 5.53
CA MET A 117 -15.27 -6.78 5.31
C MET A 117 -15.20 -7.93 6.31
N ARG A 118 -15.41 -9.16 5.84
CA ARG A 118 -15.14 -10.34 6.67
C ARG A 118 -13.64 -10.46 6.82
N ARG A 119 -13.12 -10.36 8.06
CA ARG A 119 -11.75 -10.82 8.37
C ARG A 119 -11.57 -12.20 7.73
N ALA A 120 -10.47 -12.37 7.01
CA ALA A 120 -10.12 -13.66 6.42
C ALA A 120 -10.20 -14.74 7.51
N ARG A 121 -11.19 -15.65 7.39
CA ARG A 121 -11.23 -16.84 8.23
C ARG A 121 -10.19 -17.79 7.65
N GLY A 122 -9.15 -18.01 8.43
CA GLY A 122 -8.10 -18.99 8.19
C GLY A 122 -7.77 -19.62 9.54
N PRO A 123 -6.98 -20.70 9.58
CA PRO A 123 -6.61 -21.34 10.84
C PRO A 123 -6.00 -20.35 11.85
#